data_AF-A0A443SH54-F1
#
_entry.id   AF-A0A443SH54-F1
#
_cell.length_a   1.000
_cell.length_b   1.000
_cell.length_c   1.000
_cell.angle_alpha   90.00
_cell.angle_beta   90.00
_cell.angle_gamma   90.00
#
_symmetry.space_group_name_H-M   'P 1'
#
loop_
_entity.id
_entity.type
_entity.pdbx_description
1 polymer ?
#
loop_
_entity_poly.entity_id
_entity_poly.type
_entity_poly.pdbx_seq_one_letter_code
_entity_poly.pdbx_strand_id
1 'polypeptide(L)'
;PKADVNKIVKQFVRTSGKSKIDLDKLRPGHVLVETVNYLLTKVVPVKDVSWNVVYDYVWDRLRAIRQDMVIQNIQGNTKITILESCVLFHLYSSYVLCEEELRLFDPTLNAQQLKECLEVLIGQFDETVLLTTKRRHIFESIFLLYNLDSSKALQRFGCLPRDIQNNNLVKKSYAICIWYANCNYYRILQEFGKLPTVMKLALNRHINHIHFEYLRRMCVAYHSMNCRIAITTLAGWLCPFESPELALKVLRQLCRDYGVKIVAAVAVQFDKNSFNKIEKTEVLILLTNVVDMSIK
;
A
#
# COMPACT_ATOMS: atom_id res chain seq x y z
N PRO A 1 25.26 -24.57 -13.93
CA PRO A 1 25.06 -23.48 -14.92
C PRO A 1 25.95 -22.27 -14.61
N LYS A 2 26.65 -21.71 -15.61
CA LYS A 2 27.38 -20.43 -15.45
C LYS A 2 26.37 -19.27 -15.51
N ALA A 3 26.53 -18.27 -14.64
CA ALA A 3 25.66 -17.10 -14.64
C ALA A 3 25.94 -16.21 -15.86
N ASP A 4 24.88 -15.68 -16.49
CA ASP A 4 24.98 -14.69 -17.56
C ASP A 4 25.41 -13.35 -16.96
N VAL A 5 26.62 -12.90 -17.27
CA VAL A 5 27.25 -11.70 -16.69
C VAL A 5 26.38 -10.45 -16.87
N ASN A 6 25.59 -10.37 -17.95
CA ASN A 6 24.72 -9.24 -18.23
C ASN A 6 23.43 -9.21 -17.38
N LYS A 7 23.20 -10.25 -16.57
CA LYS A 7 22.00 -10.41 -15.73
C LYS A 7 22.32 -10.51 -14.23
N ILE A 8 23.60 -10.48 -13.86
CA ILE A 8 24.01 -10.60 -12.45
C ILE A 8 23.78 -9.26 -11.75
N VAL A 9 23.06 -9.29 -10.63
CA VAL A 9 22.86 -8.14 -9.76
C VAL A 9 23.50 -8.40 -8.39
N LYS A 10 24.28 -7.44 -7.90
CA LYS A 10 24.97 -7.48 -6.60
C LYS A 10 23.99 -7.76 -5.46
N GLN A 11 24.26 -8.82 -4.69
CA GLN A 11 23.51 -9.20 -3.49
C GLN A 11 23.78 -8.24 -2.33
N PHE A 12 22.83 -8.07 -1.42
CA PHE A 12 23.03 -7.31 -0.20
C PHE A 12 24.02 -8.03 0.72
N VAL A 13 24.96 -7.27 1.30
CA VAL A 13 25.94 -7.80 2.26
C VAL A 13 25.83 -6.99 3.53
N ARG A 14 25.57 -7.65 4.66
CA ARG A 14 25.54 -6.99 5.97
C ARG A 14 26.93 -6.45 6.31
N THR A 15 27.04 -5.16 6.57
CA THR A 15 28.25 -4.56 7.11
C THR A 15 28.36 -4.91 8.60
N SER A 16 29.10 -5.98 8.92
CA SER A 16 29.52 -6.24 10.30
C SER A 16 30.60 -5.23 10.67
N GLY A 17 30.59 -4.68 11.89
CA GLY A 17 31.41 -3.54 12.34
C GLY A 17 32.94 -3.67 12.25
N LYS A 18 33.46 -4.77 11.69
CA LYS A 18 34.90 -5.00 11.42
C LYS A 18 35.25 -5.09 9.93
N SER A 19 34.26 -5.03 9.03
CA SER A 19 34.46 -5.22 7.59
C SER A 19 34.82 -3.88 6.94
N LYS A 20 36.03 -3.74 6.38
CA LYS A 20 36.35 -2.58 5.53
C LYS A 20 35.44 -2.61 4.30
N ILE A 21 34.74 -1.51 4.04
CA ILE A 21 33.94 -1.35 2.83
C ILE A 21 34.90 -1.20 1.67
N ASP A 22 34.80 -2.09 0.69
CA ASP A 22 35.55 -1.99 -0.56
C ASP A 22 34.86 -0.99 -1.49
N LEU A 23 35.45 0.20 -1.61
CA LEU A 23 34.89 1.30 -2.40
C LEU A 23 34.83 0.97 -3.89
N ASP A 24 35.74 0.13 -4.40
CA ASP A 24 35.79 -0.26 -5.81
C ASP A 24 34.62 -1.19 -6.19
N LYS A 25 33.93 -1.75 -5.19
CA LYS A 25 32.74 -2.60 -5.37
C LYS A 25 31.42 -1.83 -5.25
N LEU A 26 31.45 -0.52 -5.10
CA LEU A 26 30.25 0.31 -5.05
C LEU A 26 29.81 0.71 -6.46
N ARG A 27 28.53 0.49 -6.77
CA ARG A 27 27.96 0.91 -8.06
C ARG A 27 27.73 2.42 -8.06
N PRO A 28 28.18 3.17 -9.07
CA PRO A 28 27.94 4.61 -9.15
C PRO A 28 26.46 4.91 -9.37
N GLY A 29 26.03 6.14 -9.07
CA GLY A 29 24.62 6.51 -9.03
C GLY A 29 23.79 6.21 -10.29
N HIS A 30 24.35 6.42 -11.48
CA HIS A 30 23.65 6.11 -12.74
C HIS A 30 23.43 4.59 -12.91
N VAL A 31 24.41 3.76 -12.53
CA VAL A 31 24.30 2.30 -12.53
C VAL A 31 23.27 1.83 -11.50
N LEU A 32 23.17 2.49 -10.35
CA LEU A 32 22.12 2.16 -9.36
C LEU A 32 20.72 2.35 -9.94
N VAL A 33 20.46 3.48 -10.62
CA VAL A 33 19.17 3.75 -11.27
C VAL A 33 18.89 2.75 -12.38
N GLU A 34 19.87 2.46 -13.24
CA GLU A 34 19.74 1.45 -14.28
C GLU A 34 19.44 0.06 -13.71
N THR A 35 20.10 -0.32 -12.61
CA THR A 35 19.87 -1.58 -11.92
C THR A 35 18.44 -1.65 -11.37
N VAL A 36 17.94 -0.58 -10.73
CA VAL A 36 16.55 -0.54 -10.24
C VAL A 36 15.58 -0.70 -11.40
N ASN A 37 15.79 0.02 -12.51
CA ASN A 37 14.96 -0.09 -13.70
C ASN A 37 14.97 -1.51 -14.28
N TYR A 38 16.13 -2.16 -14.32
CA TYR A 38 16.24 -3.56 -14.72
C TYR A 38 15.43 -4.48 -13.80
N LEU A 39 15.57 -4.35 -12.48
CA LEU A 39 14.81 -5.15 -11.52
C LEU A 39 13.30 -4.99 -11.73
N LEU A 40 12.81 -3.75 -11.83
CA LEU A 40 11.37 -3.49 -11.91
C LEU A 40 10.76 -3.78 -13.28
N THR A 41 11.52 -3.65 -14.38
CA THR A 41 10.98 -3.82 -15.74
C THR A 41 11.32 -5.16 -16.39
N LYS A 42 12.32 -5.88 -15.88
CA LYS A 42 12.76 -7.18 -16.43
C LYS A 42 12.63 -8.33 -15.44
N VAL A 43 12.78 -8.10 -14.14
CA VAL A 43 12.73 -9.18 -13.13
C VAL A 43 11.34 -9.30 -12.51
N VAL A 44 10.74 -8.19 -12.04
CA VAL A 44 9.38 -8.21 -11.46
C VAL A 44 8.32 -8.83 -12.38
N PRO A 45 8.33 -8.62 -13.72
CA PRO A 45 7.33 -9.21 -14.61
C PRO A 45 7.55 -10.69 -14.96
N VAL A 46 8.61 -11.34 -14.46
CA VAL A 46 8.90 -12.75 -14.75
C VAL A 46 7.76 -13.62 -14.21
N LYS A 47 7.24 -14.52 -15.06
CA LYS A 47 6.12 -15.42 -14.72
C LYS A 47 6.53 -16.89 -14.55
N ASP A 48 7.79 -17.21 -14.84
CA ASP A 48 8.31 -18.58 -14.82
C ASP A 48 8.56 -19.11 -13.40
N VAL A 49 8.48 -18.24 -12.39
CA VAL A 49 8.64 -18.56 -10.97
C VAL A 49 7.54 -17.89 -10.16
N SER A 50 7.28 -18.40 -8.96
CA SER A 50 6.30 -17.82 -8.05
C SER A 50 6.72 -16.41 -7.61
N TRP A 51 5.73 -15.54 -7.36
CA TRP A 51 5.98 -14.13 -7.09
C TRP A 51 6.76 -13.90 -5.78
N ASN A 52 6.61 -14.76 -4.78
CA ASN A 52 7.39 -14.69 -3.54
C ASN A 52 8.90 -14.87 -3.79
N VAL A 53 9.29 -15.69 -4.77
CA VAL A 53 10.70 -15.86 -5.17
C VAL A 53 11.22 -14.59 -5.86
N VAL A 54 10.40 -13.98 -6.72
CA VAL A 54 10.71 -12.68 -7.34
C VAL A 54 10.87 -11.60 -6.27
N TYR A 55 9.96 -11.57 -5.30
CA TYR A 55 9.98 -10.65 -4.17
C TYR A 55 11.28 -10.76 -3.38
N ASP A 56 11.64 -11.95 -2.90
CA ASP A 56 12.85 -12.16 -2.10
C ASP A 56 14.11 -11.70 -2.84
N TYR A 57 14.21 -12.02 -4.14
CA TYR A 57 15.31 -11.59 -4.98
C TYR A 57 15.37 -10.07 -5.08
N VAL A 58 14.28 -9.42 -5.51
CA VAL A 58 14.25 -7.98 -5.77
C VAL A 58 14.42 -7.19 -4.46
N TRP A 59 13.78 -7.63 -3.37
CA TRP A 59 13.90 -7.05 -2.04
C TRP A 59 15.37 -7.01 -1.57
N ASP A 60 16.10 -8.12 -1.73
CA ASP A 60 17.53 -8.19 -1.39
C ASP A 60 18.36 -7.25 -2.28
N ARG A 61 18.12 -7.24 -3.60
CA ARG A 61 18.88 -6.38 -4.53
C ARG A 61 18.60 -4.89 -4.31
N LEU A 62 17.38 -4.50 -3.98
CA LEU A 62 17.03 -3.12 -3.62
C LEU A 62 17.72 -2.69 -2.32
N ARG A 63 17.87 -3.58 -1.34
CA ARG A 63 18.68 -3.30 -0.13
C ARG A 63 20.14 -3.07 -0.47
N ALA A 64 20.72 -3.88 -1.37
CA ALA A 64 22.08 -3.69 -1.83
C ALA A 64 22.26 -2.33 -2.54
N ILE A 65 21.29 -1.93 -3.36
CA ILE A 65 21.28 -0.64 -4.07
C ILE A 65 21.20 0.52 -3.08
N ARG A 66 20.27 0.45 -2.13
CA ARG A 66 20.15 1.46 -1.06
C ARG A 66 21.41 1.54 -0.20
N GLN A 67 22.05 0.42 0.10
CA GLN A 67 23.30 0.39 0.85
C GLN A 67 24.42 1.12 0.09
N ASP A 68 24.62 0.81 -1.19
CA ASP A 68 25.60 1.51 -2.03
C ASP A 68 25.29 3.02 -2.10
N MET A 69 24.01 3.38 -2.20
CA MET A 69 23.54 4.77 -2.23
C MET A 69 23.88 5.53 -0.93
N VAL A 70 23.65 4.90 0.23
CA VAL A 70 23.94 5.49 1.55
C VAL A 70 25.45 5.63 1.76
N ILE A 71 26.24 4.60 1.46
CA ILE A 71 27.70 4.64 1.64
C ILE A 71 28.34 5.76 0.82
N GLN A 72 27.87 5.94 -0.42
CA GLN A 72 28.37 6.99 -1.32
C GLN A 72 27.77 8.37 -1.05
N ASN A 73 26.84 8.49 -0.09
CA ASN A 73 26.11 9.72 0.19
C ASN A 73 25.47 10.35 -1.08
N ILE A 74 24.88 9.53 -1.94
CA ILE A 74 24.23 10.00 -3.18
C ILE A 74 23.02 10.86 -2.84
N GLN A 75 22.85 12.00 -3.51
CA GLN A 75 21.77 12.95 -3.28
C GLN A 75 20.98 13.29 -4.56
N GLY A 76 19.93 14.09 -4.40
CA GLY A 76 19.17 14.66 -5.52
C GLY A 76 18.34 13.63 -6.28
N ASN A 77 18.17 13.86 -7.59
CA ASN A 77 17.23 13.10 -8.42
C ASN A 77 17.51 11.59 -8.46
N THR A 78 18.78 11.19 -8.38
CA THR A 78 19.19 9.78 -8.32
C THR A 78 18.61 9.09 -7.09
N LYS A 79 18.78 9.69 -5.91
CA LYS A 79 18.23 9.18 -4.64
C LYS A 79 16.70 9.15 -4.66
N ILE A 80 16.07 10.23 -5.15
CA ILE A 80 14.61 10.30 -5.32
C ILE A 80 14.12 9.14 -6.19
N THR A 81 14.68 8.95 -7.39
CA THR A 81 14.26 7.90 -8.34
C THR A 81 14.36 6.50 -7.75
N ILE A 82 15.46 6.22 -7.01
CA ILE A 82 15.66 4.93 -6.33
C ILE A 82 14.60 4.74 -5.23
N LEU A 83 14.35 5.77 -4.41
CA LEU A 83 13.38 5.68 -3.32
C LEU A 83 11.94 5.57 -3.83
N GLU A 84 11.56 6.33 -4.85
CA GLU A 84 10.27 6.22 -5.53
C GLU A 84 10.02 4.77 -5.99
N SER A 85 11.03 4.16 -6.61
CA SER A 85 10.99 2.79 -7.09
C SER A 85 10.83 1.77 -5.95
N CYS A 86 11.58 1.94 -4.85
CA CYS A 86 11.45 1.09 -3.67
C CYS A 86 10.05 1.20 -3.04
N VAL A 87 9.50 2.41 -2.91
CA VAL A 87 8.15 2.63 -2.37
C VAL A 87 7.12 1.89 -3.23
N LEU A 88 7.17 2.05 -4.55
CA LEU A 88 6.22 1.39 -5.45
C LEU A 88 6.35 -0.14 -5.41
N PHE A 89 7.58 -0.65 -5.38
CA PHE A 89 7.83 -2.10 -5.26
C PHE A 89 7.25 -2.66 -3.97
N HIS A 90 7.57 -2.09 -2.81
CA HIS A 90 7.08 -2.60 -1.53
C HIS A 90 5.56 -2.43 -1.41
N LEU A 91 5.01 -1.34 -1.92
CA LEU A 91 3.56 -1.11 -1.92
C LEU A 91 2.82 -2.15 -2.76
N TYR A 92 3.33 -2.46 -3.95
CA TYR A 92 2.79 -3.52 -4.80
C TYR A 92 2.98 -4.91 -4.16
N SER A 93 4.13 -5.16 -3.53
CA SER A 93 4.42 -6.41 -2.82
C SER A 93 3.41 -6.69 -1.70
N SER A 94 3.06 -5.68 -0.92
CA SER A 94 2.03 -5.79 0.13
C SER A 94 0.69 -6.25 -0.42
N TYR A 95 0.39 -5.94 -1.68
CA TYR A 95 -0.86 -6.34 -2.32
C TYR A 95 -0.75 -7.74 -2.92
N VAL A 96 0.28 -8.02 -3.73
CA VAL A 96 0.40 -9.30 -4.45
C VAL A 96 0.58 -10.48 -3.50
N LEU A 97 1.27 -10.28 -2.37
CA LEU A 97 1.56 -11.33 -1.39
C LEU A 97 0.64 -11.30 -0.16
N CYS A 98 -0.47 -10.54 -0.18
CA CYS A 98 -1.29 -10.39 1.02
C CYS A 98 -1.97 -11.67 1.52
N GLU A 99 -2.19 -12.64 0.62
CA GLU A 99 -2.74 -13.97 0.94
C GLU A 99 -1.65 -15.04 1.10
N GLU A 100 -0.38 -14.67 0.93
CA GLU A 100 0.71 -15.64 0.99
C GLU A 100 1.06 -16.01 2.44
N GLU A 101 1.50 -17.25 2.64
CA GLU A 101 1.85 -17.74 3.97
C GLU A 101 3.02 -16.94 4.58
N LEU A 102 2.99 -16.72 5.90
CA LEU A 102 4.01 -15.94 6.63
C LEU A 102 5.45 -16.46 6.47
N ARG A 103 5.62 -17.74 6.14
CA ARG A 103 6.94 -18.34 5.87
C ARG A 103 7.52 -17.93 4.52
N LEU A 104 6.67 -17.47 3.60
CA LEU A 104 7.03 -17.05 2.24
C LEU A 104 7.01 -15.52 2.09
N PHE A 105 6.27 -14.81 2.95
CA PHE A 105 6.21 -13.36 2.95
C PHE A 105 6.03 -12.81 4.37
N ASP A 106 6.91 -11.90 4.79
CA ASP A 106 6.75 -11.15 6.04
C ASP A 106 6.14 -9.76 5.74
N PRO A 107 4.83 -9.57 5.96
CA PRO A 107 4.16 -8.29 5.72
C PRO A 107 4.68 -7.17 6.63
N THR A 108 5.16 -7.50 7.83
CA THR A 108 5.66 -6.52 8.79
C THR A 108 7.00 -5.96 8.32
N LEU A 109 7.91 -6.84 7.90
CA LEU A 109 9.19 -6.44 7.36
C LEU A 109 9.03 -5.63 6.06
N ASN A 110 8.10 -6.03 5.19
CA ASN A 110 7.79 -5.27 3.98
C ASN A 110 7.24 -3.87 4.31
N ALA A 111 6.27 -3.78 5.23
CA ALA A 111 5.68 -2.52 5.66
C ALA A 111 6.72 -1.59 6.31
N GLN A 112 7.67 -2.14 7.06
CA GLN A 112 8.80 -1.38 7.63
C GLN A 112 9.67 -0.79 6.51
N GLN A 113 10.07 -1.59 5.52
CA GLN A 113 10.90 -1.11 4.41
C GLN A 113 10.17 -0.06 3.56
N LEU A 114 8.88 -0.25 3.30
CA LEU A 114 8.03 0.73 2.63
C LEU A 114 8.01 2.06 3.40
N LYS A 115 7.76 2.01 4.71
CA LYS A 115 7.71 3.20 5.57
C LYS A 115 9.05 3.93 5.62
N GLU A 116 10.15 3.22 5.82
CA GLU A 116 11.50 3.79 5.83
C GLU A 116 11.80 4.51 4.50
N CYS A 117 11.56 3.86 3.36
CA CYS A 117 11.76 4.46 2.04
C CYS A 117 10.87 5.69 1.83
N LEU A 118 9.60 5.61 2.22
CA LEU A 118 8.64 6.68 2.03
C LEU A 118 8.97 7.89 2.92
N GLU A 119 9.29 7.70 4.20
CA GLU A 119 9.67 8.79 5.10
C GLU A 119 10.94 9.51 4.61
N VAL A 120 11.96 8.77 4.16
CA VAL A 120 13.18 9.37 3.59
C VAL A 120 12.87 10.12 2.30
N LEU A 121 12.04 9.55 1.41
CA LEU A 121 11.65 10.21 0.16
C LEU A 121 10.94 11.54 0.39
N ILE A 122 10.02 11.57 1.35
CA ILE A 122 9.26 12.77 1.72
C ILE A 122 10.19 13.85 2.27
N GLY A 123 11.16 13.49 3.12
CA GLY A 123 12.18 14.43 3.59
C GLY A 123 13.05 14.98 2.44
N GLN A 124 13.43 14.14 1.48
CA GLN A 124 14.18 14.59 0.30
C GLN A 124 13.41 15.58 -0.58
N PHE A 125 12.09 15.44 -0.67
CA PHE A 125 11.26 16.42 -1.37
C PHE A 125 11.21 17.78 -0.66
N ASP A 126 11.35 17.81 0.66
CA ASP A 126 11.38 19.06 1.42
C ASP A 126 12.73 19.78 1.31
N GLU A 127 13.83 19.02 1.23
CA GLU A 127 15.18 19.55 1.03
C GLU A 127 15.41 20.06 -0.40
N THR A 128 14.64 19.59 -1.38
CA THR A 128 14.86 19.90 -2.80
C THR A 128 14.07 21.15 -3.22
N VAL A 129 14.78 22.21 -3.61
CA VAL A 129 14.20 23.50 -4.07
C VAL A 129 13.76 23.48 -5.56
N LEU A 130 14.15 22.45 -6.33
CA LEU A 130 14.01 22.40 -7.80
C LEU A 130 12.70 21.74 -8.30
N LEU A 131 12.34 22.10 -9.55
CA LEU A 131 11.30 21.52 -10.42
C LEU A 131 11.43 20.00 -10.68
N THR A 132 12.41 19.33 -10.07
CA THR A 132 12.79 17.92 -10.29
C THR A 132 11.80 16.91 -9.72
N THR A 133 10.69 17.35 -9.13
CA THR A 133 9.76 16.46 -8.45
C THR A 133 8.43 16.34 -9.19
N LYS A 134 8.50 16.09 -10.51
CA LYS A 134 7.30 15.89 -11.37
C LYS A 134 6.29 14.92 -10.76
N ARG A 135 6.76 13.94 -9.98
CA ARG A 135 5.94 12.91 -9.32
C ARG A 135 5.71 13.14 -7.83
N ARG A 136 6.19 14.22 -7.21
CA ARG A 136 6.01 14.49 -5.77
C ARG A 136 4.56 14.34 -5.35
N HIS A 137 3.64 14.96 -6.09
CA HIS A 137 2.21 14.88 -5.81
C HIS A 137 1.68 13.44 -5.69
N ILE A 138 2.24 12.48 -6.43
CA ILE A 138 1.90 11.04 -6.34
C ILE A 138 2.36 10.48 -5.00
N PHE A 139 3.61 10.70 -4.63
CA PHE A 139 4.19 10.15 -3.40
C PHE A 139 3.70 10.84 -2.12
N GLU A 140 3.38 12.13 -2.18
CA GLU A 140 2.64 12.82 -1.12
C GLU A 140 1.25 12.20 -0.96
N SER A 141 0.54 11.92 -2.06
CA SER A 141 -0.76 11.23 -2.01
C SER A 141 -0.64 9.82 -1.43
N ILE A 142 0.40 9.05 -1.79
CA ILE A 142 0.71 7.76 -1.15
C ILE A 142 0.95 7.95 0.34
N PHE A 143 1.75 8.94 0.75
CA PHE A 143 2.01 9.22 2.16
C PHE A 143 0.72 9.51 2.95
N LEU A 144 -0.15 10.36 2.40
CA LEU A 144 -1.44 10.67 3.01
C LEU A 144 -2.28 9.40 3.17
N LEU A 145 -2.45 8.63 2.09
CA LEU A 145 -3.30 7.44 2.08
C LEU A 145 -2.74 6.29 2.91
N TYR A 146 -1.42 6.11 2.91
CA TYR A 146 -0.77 5.03 3.64
C TYR A 146 -0.79 5.28 5.15
N ASN A 147 -0.88 6.54 5.61
CA ASN A 147 -0.89 6.93 7.02
C ASN A 147 -2.27 7.46 7.49
N LEU A 148 -3.36 6.96 6.92
CA LEU A 148 -4.75 7.37 7.21
C LEU A 148 -5.08 7.34 8.72
N ASP A 149 -4.54 6.36 9.42
CA ASP A 149 -4.70 6.08 10.85
C ASP A 149 -3.84 6.96 11.76
N SER A 150 -3.05 7.88 11.20
CA SER A 150 -2.13 8.73 11.94
C SER A 150 -2.38 10.23 11.69
N SER A 151 -2.23 11.04 12.74
CA SER A 151 -2.23 12.50 12.64
C SER A 151 -1.13 13.03 11.70
N LYS A 152 -0.09 12.23 11.44
CA LYS A 152 0.97 12.53 10.47
C LYS A 152 0.42 12.90 9.09
N ALA A 153 -0.64 12.23 8.62
CA ALA A 153 -1.20 12.53 7.30
C ALA A 153 -1.78 13.95 7.24
N LEU A 154 -2.59 14.34 8.22
CA LEU A 154 -3.20 15.68 8.27
C LEU A 154 -2.14 16.76 8.48
N GLN A 155 -1.17 16.52 9.37
CA GLN A 155 -0.04 17.42 9.61
C GLN A 155 0.79 17.61 8.33
N ARG A 156 1.11 16.51 7.62
CA ARG A 156 1.88 16.57 6.38
C ARG A 156 1.19 17.47 5.37
N PHE A 157 -0.11 17.27 5.12
CA PHE A 157 -0.84 18.10 4.17
C PHE A 157 -0.74 19.59 4.50
N GLY A 158 -0.88 19.95 5.78
CA GLY A 158 -0.76 21.35 6.24
C GLY A 158 0.61 21.98 5.97
N CYS A 159 1.67 21.19 5.93
CA CYS A 159 3.04 21.65 5.64
C CYS A 159 3.40 21.66 4.15
N LEU A 160 2.53 21.16 3.26
CA LEU A 160 2.83 21.09 1.83
C LEU A 160 2.83 22.48 1.17
N PRO A 161 3.70 22.70 0.17
CA PRO A 161 3.61 23.86 -0.71
C PRO A 161 2.23 24.00 -1.38
N ARG A 162 1.79 25.24 -1.62
CA ARG A 162 0.44 25.52 -2.16
C ARG A 162 0.19 24.90 -3.53
N ASP A 163 1.20 24.84 -4.39
CA ASP A 163 1.14 24.21 -5.71
C ASP A 163 0.86 22.70 -5.58
N ILE A 164 1.52 22.02 -4.63
CA ILE A 164 1.29 20.61 -4.35
C ILE A 164 -0.07 20.39 -3.68
N GLN A 165 -0.45 21.22 -2.71
CA GLN A 165 -1.79 21.18 -2.10
C GLN A 165 -2.90 21.40 -3.14
N ASN A 166 -2.63 22.19 -4.18
CA ASN A 166 -3.61 22.46 -5.22
C ASN A 166 -3.79 21.33 -6.23
N ASN A 167 -2.87 20.35 -6.26
CA ASN A 167 -2.98 19.19 -7.11
C ASN A 167 -4.23 18.36 -6.77
N ASN A 168 -5.00 17.99 -7.81
CA ASN A 168 -6.26 17.27 -7.65
C ASN A 168 -6.12 15.92 -6.93
N LEU A 169 -5.03 15.19 -7.18
CA LEU A 169 -4.80 13.90 -6.53
C LEU A 169 -4.52 14.06 -5.03
N VAL A 170 -3.73 15.08 -4.68
CA VAL A 170 -3.40 15.40 -3.28
C VAL A 170 -4.64 15.88 -2.54
N LYS A 171 -5.46 16.77 -3.14
CA LYS A 171 -6.75 17.20 -2.56
C LYS A 171 -7.69 16.04 -2.29
N LYS A 172 -7.84 15.13 -3.25
CA LYS A 172 -8.68 13.92 -3.08
C LYS A 172 -8.15 13.03 -1.96
N SER A 173 -6.84 12.80 -1.92
CA SER A 173 -6.20 12.00 -0.86
C SER A 173 -6.40 12.62 0.52
N TYR A 174 -6.26 13.94 0.63
CA TYR A 174 -6.54 14.66 1.87
C TYR A 174 -8.02 14.61 2.27
N ALA A 175 -8.95 14.73 1.32
CA ALA A 175 -10.38 14.58 1.60
C ALA A 175 -10.70 13.19 2.19
N ILE A 176 -10.03 12.13 1.71
CA ILE A 176 -10.14 10.79 2.28
C ILE A 176 -9.63 10.78 3.74
N CYS A 177 -8.50 11.42 4.04
CA CYS A 177 -8.01 11.55 5.42
C CYS A 177 -9.03 12.25 6.33
N ILE A 178 -9.67 13.32 5.84
CA ILE A 178 -10.72 14.03 6.57
C ILE A 178 -11.95 13.14 6.79
N TRP A 179 -12.40 12.40 5.77
CA TRP A 179 -13.51 11.46 5.92
C TRP A 179 -13.18 10.36 6.92
N TYR A 180 -11.95 9.86 6.92
CA TYR A 180 -11.50 8.86 7.89
C TYR A 180 -11.52 9.41 9.32
N ALA A 181 -10.98 10.61 9.55
CA ALA A 181 -11.04 11.28 10.85
C ALA A 181 -12.48 11.50 11.35
N ASN A 182 -13.42 11.73 10.44
CA ASN A 182 -14.85 11.88 10.74
C ASN A 182 -15.64 10.56 10.69
N CYS A 183 -14.95 9.41 10.57
CA CYS A 183 -15.55 8.08 10.50
C CYS A 183 -16.58 7.91 9.36
N ASN A 184 -16.43 8.68 8.28
CA ASN A 184 -17.28 8.61 7.10
C ASN A 184 -16.76 7.56 6.13
N TYR A 185 -16.78 6.31 6.57
CA TYR A 185 -16.29 5.15 5.85
C TYR A 185 -17.02 4.91 4.52
N TYR A 186 -18.32 5.21 4.47
CA TYR A 186 -19.11 5.15 3.24
C TYR A 186 -18.48 5.99 2.12
N ARG A 187 -18.17 7.26 2.36
CA ARG A 187 -17.56 8.11 1.33
C ARG A 187 -16.19 7.60 0.88
N ILE A 188 -15.39 7.05 1.80
CA ILE A 188 -14.09 6.45 1.47
C ILE A 188 -14.26 5.29 0.50
N LEU A 189 -15.17 4.36 0.80
CA LEU A 189 -15.44 3.18 -0.04
C LEU A 189 -16.01 3.59 -1.40
N GLN A 190 -16.91 4.59 -1.45
CA GLN A 190 -17.44 5.12 -2.71
C GLN A 190 -16.35 5.78 -3.59
N GLU A 191 -15.33 6.39 -2.98
CA GLU A 191 -14.24 7.02 -3.72
C GLU A 191 -13.13 6.02 -4.10
N PHE A 192 -12.95 4.94 -3.34
CA PHE A 192 -11.91 3.92 -3.56
C PHE A 192 -11.86 3.43 -5.01
N GLY A 193 -13.02 3.11 -5.60
CA GLY A 193 -13.11 2.63 -6.99
C GLY A 193 -12.59 3.61 -8.04
N LYS A 194 -12.68 4.92 -7.76
CA LYS A 194 -12.32 6.01 -8.67
C LYS A 194 -10.86 6.44 -8.58
N LEU A 195 -10.15 5.96 -7.55
CA LEU A 195 -8.74 6.29 -7.35
C LEU A 195 -7.85 5.62 -8.41
N PRO A 196 -6.70 6.21 -8.77
CA PRO A 196 -5.67 5.50 -9.52
C PRO A 196 -5.17 4.26 -8.76
N THR A 197 -4.74 3.22 -9.47
CA THR A 197 -4.31 1.94 -8.90
C THR A 197 -3.35 2.09 -7.74
N VAL A 198 -2.28 2.88 -7.90
CA VAL A 198 -1.27 3.08 -6.85
C VAL A 198 -1.86 3.67 -5.56
N MET A 199 -2.86 4.55 -5.68
CA MET A 199 -3.56 5.10 -4.51
C MET A 199 -4.46 4.06 -3.85
N LYS A 200 -5.09 3.18 -4.65
CA LYS A 200 -5.87 2.05 -4.11
C LYS A 200 -4.96 1.13 -3.30
N LEU A 201 -3.76 0.81 -3.79
CA LEU A 201 -2.78 -0.01 -3.05
C LEU A 201 -2.41 0.63 -1.70
N ALA A 202 -2.17 1.95 -1.68
CA ALA A 202 -1.86 2.69 -0.45
C ALA A 202 -3.01 2.65 0.56
N LEU A 203 -4.25 2.78 0.06
CA LEU A 203 -5.46 2.75 0.89
C LEU A 203 -5.86 1.33 1.31
N ASN A 204 -5.49 0.30 0.54
CA ASN A 204 -5.93 -1.09 0.73
C ASN A 204 -5.62 -1.63 2.13
N ARG A 205 -4.48 -1.22 2.72
CA ARG A 205 -4.10 -1.64 4.08
C ARG A 205 -5.11 -1.26 5.17
N HIS A 206 -5.95 -0.24 4.91
CA HIS A 206 -6.94 0.27 5.86
C HIS A 206 -8.34 -0.30 5.61
N ILE A 207 -8.56 -1.02 4.51
CA ILE A 207 -9.90 -1.43 4.08
C ILE A 207 -10.56 -2.38 5.07
N ASN A 208 -9.82 -3.34 5.61
CA ASN A 208 -10.33 -4.25 6.65
C ASN A 208 -10.82 -3.46 7.88
N HIS A 209 -9.98 -2.55 8.36
CA HIS A 209 -10.33 -1.70 9.51
C HIS A 209 -11.54 -0.81 9.21
N ILE A 210 -11.59 -0.23 8.01
CA ILE A 210 -12.73 0.57 7.53
C ILE A 210 -14.02 -0.27 7.52
N HIS A 211 -13.99 -1.50 7.00
CA HIS A 211 -15.13 -2.41 7.01
C HIS A 211 -15.57 -2.80 8.43
N PHE A 212 -14.61 -3.12 9.29
CA PHE A 212 -14.85 -3.44 10.69
C PHE A 212 -15.55 -2.28 11.42
N GLU A 213 -14.98 -1.08 11.37
CA GLU A 213 -15.54 0.10 12.04
C GLU A 213 -16.87 0.55 11.41
N TYR A 214 -17.04 0.41 10.09
CA TYR A 214 -18.32 0.66 9.43
C TYR A 214 -19.39 -0.26 10.02
N LEU A 215 -19.18 -1.58 9.99
CA LEU A 215 -20.17 -2.55 10.47
C LEU A 215 -20.43 -2.40 11.97
N ARG A 216 -19.39 -2.15 12.77
CA ARG A 216 -19.51 -1.86 14.20
C ARG A 216 -20.46 -0.68 14.45
N ARG A 217 -20.29 0.42 13.72
CA ARG A 217 -21.13 1.62 13.84
C ARG A 217 -22.56 1.35 13.40
N MET A 218 -22.76 0.59 12.33
CA MET A 218 -24.09 0.17 11.90
C MET A 218 -24.79 -0.69 12.97
N CYS A 219 -24.06 -1.63 13.59
CA CYS A 219 -24.58 -2.46 14.68
C CYS A 219 -25.05 -1.64 15.88
N VAL A 220 -24.35 -0.54 16.20
CA VAL A 220 -24.74 0.37 17.29
C VAL A 220 -25.91 1.27 16.88
N ALA A 221 -25.85 1.90 15.71
CA ALA A 221 -26.84 2.89 15.27
C ALA A 221 -28.20 2.27 14.92
N TYR A 222 -28.19 1.05 14.37
CA TYR A 222 -29.38 0.35 13.90
C TYR A 222 -29.74 -0.88 14.77
N HIS A 223 -29.31 -0.90 16.04
CA HIS A 223 -29.64 -1.96 16.98
C HIS A 223 -31.16 -2.06 17.20
N SER A 224 -31.81 -2.95 16.45
CA SER A 224 -33.24 -3.18 16.51
C SER A 224 -33.59 -4.50 15.84
N MET A 225 -34.52 -5.26 16.45
CA MET A 225 -35.01 -6.51 15.88
C MET A 225 -35.81 -6.31 14.59
N ASN A 226 -36.32 -5.09 14.37
CA ASN A 226 -37.14 -4.72 13.24
C ASN A 226 -36.34 -4.02 12.13
N CYS A 227 -35.12 -3.54 12.41
CA CYS A 227 -34.29 -2.92 11.39
C CYS A 227 -33.59 -4.00 10.55
N ARG A 228 -33.95 -4.05 9.27
CA ARG A 228 -33.42 -5.01 8.30
C ARG A 228 -32.99 -4.26 7.04
N ILE A 229 -31.74 -4.43 6.65
CA ILE A 229 -31.19 -3.87 5.41
C ILE A 229 -30.98 -5.02 4.42
N ALA A 230 -31.44 -4.86 3.18
CA ALA A 230 -31.21 -5.87 2.14
C ALA A 230 -29.70 -6.14 1.96
N ILE A 231 -29.33 -7.41 1.82
CA ILE A 231 -27.91 -7.81 1.67
C ILE A 231 -27.28 -7.19 0.42
N THR A 232 -28.05 -7.01 -0.65
CA THR A 232 -27.60 -6.40 -1.90
C THR A 232 -27.26 -4.92 -1.71
N THR A 233 -28.11 -4.18 -0.99
CA THR A 233 -27.89 -2.78 -0.66
C THR A 233 -26.62 -2.60 0.19
N LEU A 234 -26.48 -3.37 1.27
CA LEU A 234 -25.32 -3.25 2.16
C LEU A 234 -24.02 -3.69 1.47
N ALA A 235 -24.07 -4.74 0.65
CA ALA A 235 -22.92 -5.18 -0.15
C ALA A 235 -22.45 -4.07 -1.10
N GLY A 236 -23.38 -3.41 -1.79
CA GLY A 236 -23.07 -2.27 -2.65
C GLY A 236 -22.48 -1.06 -1.90
N TRP A 237 -22.80 -0.88 -0.62
CA TRP A 237 -22.18 0.17 0.20
C TRP A 237 -20.77 -0.19 0.66
N LEU A 238 -20.53 -1.47 1.00
CA LEU A 238 -19.24 -1.93 1.51
C LEU A 238 -18.19 -2.13 0.41
N CYS A 239 -18.63 -2.59 -0.77
CA CYS A 239 -17.75 -2.90 -1.89
C CYS A 239 -18.32 -2.34 -3.21
N PRO A 240 -18.53 -1.01 -3.32
CA PRO A 240 -19.12 -0.39 -4.52
C PRO A 240 -18.25 -0.50 -5.78
N PHE A 241 -17.00 -0.92 -5.63
CA PHE A 241 -15.99 -1.00 -6.68
C PHE A 241 -15.75 -2.43 -7.19
N GLU A 242 -16.50 -3.41 -6.68
CA GLU A 242 -16.45 -4.81 -7.12
C GLU A 242 -17.76 -5.24 -7.80
N SER A 243 -17.77 -6.41 -8.43
CA SER A 243 -19.00 -6.98 -8.97
C SER A 243 -20.01 -7.26 -7.86
N PRO A 244 -21.34 -7.23 -8.13
CA PRO A 244 -22.36 -7.54 -7.14
C PRO A 244 -22.16 -8.91 -6.47
N GLU A 245 -21.67 -9.90 -7.21
CA GLU A 245 -21.40 -11.25 -6.71
C GLU A 245 -20.26 -11.25 -5.69
N LEU A 246 -19.15 -10.57 -6.00
CA LEU A 246 -18.02 -10.46 -5.10
C LEU A 246 -18.38 -9.62 -3.88
N ALA A 247 -19.05 -8.48 -4.05
CA ALA A 247 -19.53 -7.65 -2.95
C ALA A 247 -20.42 -8.45 -1.96
N LEU A 248 -21.31 -9.30 -2.48
CA LEU A 248 -22.13 -10.21 -1.66
C LEU A 248 -21.29 -11.28 -0.95
N LYS A 249 -20.27 -11.84 -1.62
CA LYS A 249 -19.34 -12.81 -1.01
C LYS A 249 -18.60 -12.16 0.16
N VAL A 250 -18.07 -10.95 -0.04
CA VAL A 250 -17.38 -10.15 0.98
C VAL A 250 -18.30 -9.84 2.16
N LEU A 251 -19.50 -9.32 1.90
CA LEU A 251 -20.47 -9.05 2.96
C LEU A 251 -20.76 -10.29 3.80
N ARG A 252 -21.00 -11.44 3.16
CA ARG A 252 -21.27 -12.70 3.89
C ARG A 252 -20.10 -13.14 4.74
N GLN A 253 -18.86 -12.95 4.26
CA GLN A 253 -17.65 -13.24 5.02
C GLN A 253 -17.56 -12.33 6.26
N LEU A 254 -17.67 -11.00 6.07
CA LEU A 254 -17.65 -10.03 7.17
C LEU A 254 -18.76 -10.28 8.21
N CYS A 255 -19.97 -10.62 7.76
CA CYS A 255 -21.07 -10.97 8.66
C CYS A 255 -20.76 -12.20 9.51
N ARG A 256 -20.14 -13.24 8.92
CA ARG A 256 -19.70 -14.42 9.67
C ARG A 256 -18.60 -14.07 10.67
N ASP A 257 -17.61 -13.30 10.23
CA ASP A 257 -16.43 -12.96 11.04
C ASP A 257 -16.76 -12.09 12.24
N TYR A 258 -17.71 -11.16 12.06
CA TYR A 258 -18.08 -10.18 13.08
C TYR A 258 -19.40 -10.50 13.79
N GLY A 259 -20.01 -11.67 13.55
CA GLY A 259 -21.24 -12.08 14.25
C GLY A 259 -22.49 -11.28 13.86
N VAL A 260 -22.52 -10.71 12.65
CA VAL A 260 -23.68 -9.95 12.15
C VAL A 260 -24.69 -10.91 11.49
N LYS A 261 -25.93 -10.92 11.98
CA LYS A 261 -26.95 -11.89 11.57
C LYS A 261 -27.50 -11.59 10.18
N ILE A 262 -27.57 -12.62 9.33
CA ILE A 262 -28.31 -12.60 8.07
C ILE A 262 -29.62 -13.38 8.26
N VAL A 263 -30.75 -12.71 8.04
CA VAL A 263 -32.11 -13.24 8.20
C VAL A 263 -32.67 -13.64 6.83
N ALA A 264 -33.23 -14.86 6.77
CA ALA A 264 -33.87 -15.41 5.57
C ALA A 264 -33.01 -15.32 4.29
N ALA A 265 -31.68 -15.30 4.44
CA ALA A 265 -30.70 -15.14 3.36
C ALA A 265 -30.85 -13.87 2.49
N VAL A 266 -31.66 -12.89 2.89
CA VAL A 266 -31.98 -11.69 2.09
C VAL A 266 -31.73 -10.37 2.80
N ALA A 267 -31.64 -10.37 4.13
CA ALA A 267 -31.47 -9.15 4.91
C ALA A 267 -30.45 -9.30 6.04
N VAL A 268 -29.70 -8.23 6.31
CA VAL A 268 -28.84 -8.08 7.47
C VAL A 268 -29.63 -7.45 8.60
N GLN A 269 -29.54 -8.06 9.78
CA GLN A 269 -30.10 -7.57 11.02
C GLN A 269 -28.97 -7.15 11.95
N PHE A 270 -29.04 -5.92 12.44
CA PHE A 270 -28.00 -5.32 13.27
C PHE A 270 -28.27 -5.54 14.75
N ASP A 271 -27.28 -6.11 15.45
CA ASP A 271 -27.30 -6.28 16.90
C ASP A 271 -25.94 -5.94 17.50
N LYS A 272 -25.89 -4.88 18.32
CA LYS A 272 -24.67 -4.45 19.01
C LYS A 272 -24.12 -5.50 19.99
N ASN A 273 -24.97 -6.38 20.53
CA ASN A 273 -24.55 -7.36 21.54
C ASN A 273 -23.88 -8.58 20.91
N SER A 274 -24.27 -8.95 19.69
CA SER A 274 -23.70 -10.07 18.94
C SER A 274 -22.42 -9.71 18.17
N PHE A 275 -22.09 -8.42 18.06
CA PHE A 275 -20.94 -7.97 17.28
C PHE A 275 -19.60 -8.35 17.93
N ASN A 276 -18.78 -9.12 17.22
CA ASN A 276 -17.43 -9.45 17.65
C ASN A 276 -16.54 -8.20 17.60
N LYS A 277 -15.98 -7.80 18.74
CA LYS A 277 -15.14 -6.60 18.87
C LYS A 277 -13.69 -6.81 18.46
N ILE A 278 -13.32 -8.03 18.10
CA ILE A 278 -11.97 -8.35 17.62
C ILE A 278 -11.93 -8.14 16.11
N GLU A 279 -11.12 -7.18 15.69
CA GLU A 279 -10.82 -6.98 14.27
C GLU A 279 -10.05 -8.19 13.74
N LYS A 280 -10.57 -8.81 12.68
CA LYS A 280 -9.83 -9.82 11.93
C LYS A 280 -8.95 -9.13 10.90
N THR A 281 -7.67 -9.49 10.87
CA THR A 281 -6.66 -8.91 9.99
C THR A 281 -6.52 -9.65 8.65
N GLU A 282 -7.25 -10.75 8.44
CA GLU A 282 -7.24 -11.49 7.17
C GLU A 282 -7.59 -10.53 6.03
N VAL A 283 -6.65 -10.31 5.11
CA VAL A 283 -6.73 -9.27 4.08
C VAL A 283 -7.81 -9.67 3.08
N LEU A 284 -8.91 -8.92 3.05
CA LEU A 284 -9.89 -9.05 1.99
C LEU A 284 -9.30 -8.43 0.72
N ILE A 285 -8.98 -9.26 -0.28
CA ILE A 285 -8.57 -8.74 -1.59
C ILE A 285 -9.77 -8.02 -2.21
N LEU A 286 -9.61 -6.71 -2.37
CA LEU A 286 -10.59 -5.81 -2.96
C LEU A 286 -10.00 -5.06 -4.15
N LEU A 287 -9.34 -5.81 -5.04
CA LEU A 287 -8.66 -5.26 -6.23
C LEU A 287 -8.50 -6.32 -7.34
N THR A 288 -9.49 -7.19 -7.57
CA THR A 288 -9.38 -8.31 -8.54
C THR A 288 -9.03 -7.89 -9.97
N ASN A 289 -9.15 -6.60 -10.32
CA ASN A 289 -8.79 -6.02 -11.63
C ASN A 289 -7.41 -5.33 -11.69
N VAL A 290 -6.56 -5.43 -10.66
CA VAL A 290 -5.20 -4.85 -10.66
C VAL A 290 -4.21 -5.86 -11.27
N VAL A 291 -4.42 -6.24 -12.53
CA VAL A 291 -3.57 -7.23 -13.22
C VAL A 291 -2.39 -6.58 -13.94
N ASP A 292 -2.42 -5.28 -14.25
CA ASP A 292 -1.33 -4.63 -14.99
C ASP A 292 -0.82 -3.38 -14.28
N MET A 293 0.13 -3.56 -13.36
CA MET A 293 1.12 -2.52 -13.09
C MET A 293 2.40 -2.87 -13.85
N SER A 294 2.51 -2.40 -15.09
CA SER A 294 3.84 -2.07 -15.59
C SER A 294 4.37 -0.97 -14.69
N ILE A 295 5.33 -1.28 -13.81
CA ILE A 295 6.03 -0.32 -12.94
C ILE A 295 6.94 0.57 -13.82
N LYS A 296 6.32 1.33 -14.73
CA LYS A 296 6.97 2.31 -15.61
C LYS A 296 6.55 3.71 -15.17
#